data_AF-A0A1J6ILG2-F1
#
_entry.id   AF-A0A1J6ILG2-F1
#
_cell.length_a   1.000
_cell.length_b   1.000
_cell.length_c   1.000
_cell.angle_alpha   90.00
_cell.angle_beta   90.00
_cell.angle_gamma   90.00
#
_symmetry.space_group_name_H-M   'P 1'
#
loop_
_entity.id
_entity.type
_entity.pdbx_description
1 polymer ?
#
loop_
_entity_poly.entity_id
_entity_poly.type
_entity_poly.pdbx_seq_one_letter_code
_entity_poly.pdbx_strand_id
1 'polypeptide(L)'
;MAEAEGAIHMPNVRSDTMIKVIEYWKKHSEKGISEDELNTFDKNFVKLHHLELFELVVAADFLADEELSHVTCEEVLIESKEKHQQKYMMYSTSIMILPLENEVKRN
;
A
#
# COMPACT_ATOMS: atom_id res chain seq x y z
N MET A 1 -32.68 -17.40 13.16
CA MET A 1 -32.20 -16.67 11.97
C MET A 1 -31.44 -17.68 11.14
N ALA A 2 -31.88 -17.98 9.93
CA ALA A 2 -31.10 -18.83 9.03
C ALA A 2 -29.89 -18.02 8.57
N GLU A 3 -28.68 -18.49 8.84
CA GLU A 3 -27.51 -18.03 8.11
C GLU A 3 -27.75 -18.37 6.62
N ALA A 4 -27.54 -17.40 5.74
CA ALA A 4 -27.74 -17.59 4.31
C ALA A 4 -26.75 -18.66 3.84
N GLU A 5 -27.25 -19.80 3.37
CA GLU A 5 -26.44 -20.80 2.67
C GLU A 5 -25.68 -20.10 1.53
N GLY A 6 -24.36 -19.97 1.67
CA GLY A 6 -23.49 -19.24 0.74
C GLY A 6 -22.74 -18.04 1.32
N ALA A 7 -22.93 -17.68 2.60
CA ALA A 7 -22.12 -16.64 3.24
C ALA A 7 -20.69 -17.14 3.51
N ILE A 8 -19.70 -16.50 2.89
CA ILE A 8 -18.27 -16.74 3.18
C ILE A 8 -17.88 -15.91 4.40
N HIS A 9 -17.52 -16.57 5.50
CA HIS A 9 -17.05 -15.90 6.71
C HIS A 9 -15.58 -15.48 6.55
N MET A 10 -15.34 -14.16 6.57
CA MET A 10 -14.00 -13.57 6.48
C MET A 10 -13.71 -12.73 7.73
N PRO A 11 -13.33 -13.36 8.86
CA PRO A 11 -13.17 -12.64 10.13
C PRO A 11 -12.03 -11.61 10.11
N ASN A 12 -11.06 -11.78 9.19
CA ASN A 12 -9.83 -10.98 9.13
C ASN A 12 -9.84 -9.93 8.01
N VAL A 13 -10.92 -9.82 7.25
CA VAL A 13 -11.07 -8.82 6.17
C VAL A 13 -12.18 -7.86 6.55
N ARG A 14 -11.83 -6.58 6.72
CA ARG A 14 -12.82 -5.53 7.01
C ARG A 14 -13.68 -5.26 5.79
N SER A 15 -14.92 -4.79 6.01
CA SER A 15 -15.88 -4.55 4.92
C SER A 15 -15.37 -3.52 3.91
N ASP A 16 -14.68 -2.48 4.37
CA ASP A 16 -14.11 -1.43 3.51
C ASP A 16 -12.91 -1.93 2.71
N THR A 17 -12.06 -2.78 3.29
CA THR A 17 -11.01 -3.48 2.54
C THR A 17 -11.63 -4.36 1.45
N MET A 18 -12.69 -5.11 1.75
CA MET A 18 -13.38 -5.95 0.77
C MET A 18 -13.99 -5.14 -0.38
N ILE A 19 -14.52 -3.93 -0.11
CA ILE A 19 -15.01 -3.03 -1.16
C ILE A 19 -13.89 -2.70 -2.14
N LYS A 20 -12.68 -2.37 -1.65
CA LYS A 20 -11.53 -2.09 -2.52
C LYS A 20 -11.11 -3.31 -3.33
N VAL A 21 -11.09 -4.50 -2.73
CA VAL A 21 -10.81 -5.75 -3.47
C VAL A 21 -11.81 -5.94 -4.61
N ILE A 22 -13.11 -5.71 -4.35
CA ILE A 22 -14.15 -5.79 -5.38
C ILE A 22 -13.94 -4.72 -6.48
N GLU A 23 -13.52 -3.52 -6.13
CA GLU A 23 -13.16 -2.47 -7.10
C GLU A 23 -12.00 -2.91 -8.01
N TYR A 24 -10.95 -3.48 -7.42
CA TYR A 24 -9.81 -4.03 -8.15
C TYR A 24 -10.23 -5.12 -9.14
N TRP A 25 -11.00 -6.11 -8.68
CA TRP A 25 -11.52 -7.19 -9.52
C TRP A 25 -12.43 -6.70 -10.64
N LYS A 26 -13.30 -5.74 -10.35
CA LYS A 26 -14.15 -5.13 -11.39
C LYS A 26 -13.29 -4.53 -12.49
N LYS A 27 -12.26 -3.77 -12.11
CA LYS A 27 -11.36 -3.16 -13.09
C LYS A 27 -10.60 -4.19 -13.92
N HIS A 28 -10.11 -5.26 -13.29
CA HIS A 28 -9.39 -6.35 -13.98
C HIS A 28 -10.31 -7.23 -14.83
N SER A 29 -11.62 -7.21 -14.59
CA SER A 29 -12.62 -7.94 -15.39
C SER A 29 -13.12 -7.17 -16.62
N GLU A 30 -12.84 -5.86 -16.72
CA GLU A 30 -13.30 -5.01 -17.82
C GLU A 30 -12.63 -5.43 -19.14
N LYS A 31 -13.46 -5.68 -20.17
CA LYS A 31 -12.98 -6.09 -21.49
C LYS A 31 -12.55 -4.88 -22.32
N GLY A 32 -11.48 -5.05 -23.09
CA GLY A 32 -11.01 -4.03 -24.05
C GLY A 32 -10.16 -2.92 -23.42
N ILE A 33 -9.75 -3.08 -22.16
CA ILE A 33 -8.71 -2.26 -21.53
C ILE A 33 -7.34 -2.70 -22.03
N SER A 34 -6.46 -1.75 -22.27
CA SER A 34 -5.06 -2.02 -22.59
C SER A 34 -4.23 -2.35 -21.35
N GLU A 35 -3.17 -3.15 -21.50
CA GLU A 35 -2.25 -3.50 -20.41
C GLU A 35 -1.64 -2.26 -19.74
N ASP A 36 -1.33 -1.21 -20.52
CA ASP A 36 -0.80 0.06 -20.01
C ASP A 36 -1.80 0.80 -19.11
N GLU A 37 -3.09 0.79 -19.46
CA GLU A 37 -4.14 1.37 -18.65
C GLU A 37 -4.34 0.60 -17.34
N LEU A 38 -4.25 -0.73 -17.38
CA LEU A 38 -4.36 -1.58 -16.19
C LEU A 38 -3.19 -1.37 -15.24
N ASN A 39 -1.95 -1.35 -15.76
CA ASN A 39 -0.74 -1.06 -14.98
C ASN A 39 -0.79 0.35 -14.36
N THR A 40 -1.31 1.33 -15.11
CA THR A 40 -1.52 2.69 -14.58
C THR A 40 -2.57 2.72 -13.48
N PHE A 41 -3.65 1.94 -13.63
CA PHE A 41 -4.65 1.77 -12.58
C PHE A 41 -4.02 1.14 -11.33
N ASP A 42 -3.28 0.03 -11.47
CA ASP A 42 -2.67 -0.69 -10.35
C ASP A 42 -1.78 0.22 -9.50
N LYS A 43 -0.87 0.94 -10.15
CA LYS A 43 0.04 1.89 -9.49
C LYS A 43 -0.69 2.97 -8.72
N ASN A 44 -1.84 3.43 -9.20
CA ASN A 44 -2.63 4.45 -8.52
C ASN A 44 -3.53 3.85 -7.43
N PHE A 45 -4.04 2.64 -7.66
CA PHE A 45 -4.94 1.93 -6.77
C PHE A 45 -4.27 1.61 -5.42
N VAL A 46 -2.99 1.22 -5.44
CA VAL A 46 -2.23 0.86 -4.24
C VAL A 46 -1.64 2.07 -3.48
N LYS A 47 -1.77 3.30 -4.01
CA LYS A 47 -1.33 4.55 -3.35
C LYS A 47 -2.26 4.92 -2.19
N LEU A 48 -2.28 4.10 -1.17
CA LEU A 48 -3.16 4.20 -0.01
C LEU A 48 -2.37 4.66 1.23
N HIS A 49 -3.09 5.02 2.29
CA HIS A 49 -2.44 5.20 3.58
C HIS A 49 -1.87 3.86 4.07
N HIS A 50 -0.73 3.87 4.77
CA HIS A 50 -0.01 2.67 5.23
C HIS A 50 -0.89 1.60 5.89
N LEU A 51 -1.86 2.00 6.72
CA LEU A 51 -2.80 1.06 7.35
C LEU A 51 -3.73 0.39 6.33
N GLU A 52 -4.27 1.16 5.39
CA GLU A 52 -5.15 0.63 4.33
C GLU A 52 -4.37 -0.30 3.38
N LEU A 53 -3.13 0.06 3.03
CA LEU A 53 -2.26 -0.78 2.20
C LEU A 53 -1.97 -2.11 2.89
N PHE A 54 -1.67 -2.10 4.20
CA PHE A 54 -1.41 -3.33 4.96
C PHE A 54 -2.65 -4.22 5.07
N GLU A 55 -3.83 -3.64 5.31
CA GLU A 55 -5.08 -4.39 5.31
C GLU A 55 -5.37 -5.03 3.95
N LEU A 56 -5.06 -4.32 2.85
CA LEU A 56 -5.22 -4.83 1.50
C LEU A 56 -4.24 -5.98 1.19
N VAL A 57 -3.00 -5.93 1.69
CA VAL A 57 -2.02 -7.04 1.61
C VAL A 57 -2.58 -8.29 2.32
N VAL A 58 -3.08 -8.14 3.54
CA VAL A 58 -3.66 -9.26 4.31
C VAL A 58 -4.88 -9.84 3.61
N ALA A 59 -5.72 -8.99 3.00
CA ALA A 59 -6.87 -9.45 2.23
C ALA A 59 -6.46 -10.21 0.96
N ALA A 60 -5.46 -9.72 0.23
CA ALA A 60 -4.94 -10.37 -0.98
C ALA A 60 -4.38 -11.77 -0.69
N ASP A 61 -3.59 -11.90 0.37
CA ASP A 61 -3.05 -13.19 0.84
C ASP A 61 -4.17 -14.15 1.26
N PHE A 62 -5.14 -13.67 2.04
CA PHE A 62 -6.28 -14.48 2.49
C PHE A 62 -7.14 -14.99 1.31
N LEU A 63 -7.30 -14.18 0.27
CA LEU A 63 -8.10 -14.53 -0.92
C LEU A 63 -7.31 -15.32 -1.96
N ALA A 64 -6.01 -15.55 -1.74
CA ALA A 64 -5.10 -16.17 -2.69
C ALA A 64 -5.10 -15.48 -4.07
N ASP A 65 -5.18 -14.15 -4.08
CA ASP A 65 -5.08 -13.33 -5.30
C ASP A 65 -3.62 -12.94 -5.56
N GLU A 66 -2.97 -13.66 -6.47
CA GLU A 66 -1.56 -13.45 -6.81
C GLU A 66 -1.28 -12.09 -7.45
N GLU A 67 -2.19 -11.59 -8.30
CA GLU A 67 -2.02 -10.31 -8.99
C GLU A 67 -2.12 -9.16 -7.98
N LEU A 68 -3.16 -9.17 -7.15
CA LEU A 68 -3.34 -8.16 -6.09
C LEU A 68 -2.22 -8.23 -5.04
N SER A 69 -1.76 -9.43 -4.69
CA SER A 69 -0.64 -9.63 -3.77
C SER A 69 0.66 -9.04 -4.35
N HIS A 70 0.90 -9.25 -5.65
CA HIS A 70 2.09 -8.72 -6.32
C HIS A 70 2.12 -7.18 -6.29
N VAL A 71 1.05 -6.53 -6.74
CA VAL A 71 1.00 -5.06 -6.84
C VAL A 71 1.08 -4.38 -5.46
N THR A 72 0.46 -4.97 -4.44
CA THR A 72 0.52 -4.43 -3.08
C THR A 72 1.90 -4.63 -2.45
N CYS A 73 2.55 -5.78 -2.67
CA CYS A 73 3.92 -6.02 -2.20
C CYS A 73 4.93 -5.08 -2.88
N GLU A 74 4.75 -4.76 -4.17
CA GLU A 74 5.60 -3.81 -4.87
C GLU A 74 5.52 -2.42 -4.25
N GLU A 75 4.32 -1.91 -3.96
CA GLU A 75 4.15 -0.60 -3.33
C GLU A 75 4.71 -0.57 -1.89
N VAL A 76 4.52 -1.63 -1.11
CA VAL A 76 5.14 -1.76 0.23
C VAL A 76 6.67 -1.68 0.13
N LEU A 77 7.27 -2.34 -0.86
CA LEU A 77 8.70 -2.27 -1.10
C LEU A 77 9.15 -0.84 -1.47
N ILE A 78 8.37 -0.13 -2.28
CA ILE A 78 8.65 1.28 -2.63
C ILE A 78 8.58 2.16 -1.37
N GLU A 79 7.50 2.10 -0.59
CA GLU A 79 7.38 2.86 0.67
C GLU A 79 8.54 2.59 1.63
N SER A 80 8.97 1.33 1.74
CA SER A 80 10.07 0.94 2.62
C SER A 80 11.39 1.60 2.22
N LYS A 81 11.67 1.69 0.91
CA LYS A 81 12.87 2.32 0.35
C LYS A 81 12.84 3.83 0.59
N GLU A 82 11.70 4.48 0.37
CA GLU A 82 11.55 5.92 0.58
C GLU A 82 11.73 6.31 2.05
N LYS A 83 11.07 5.61 2.97
CA LYS A 83 11.21 5.84 4.42
C LYS A 83 12.65 5.62 4.88
N HIS A 84 13.33 4.60 4.34
CA HIS A 84 14.74 4.36 4.59
C HIS A 84 15.59 5.54 4.11
N GLN A 85 15.42 6.00 2.86
CA GLN A 85 16.16 7.16 2.33
C GLN A 85 15.92 8.42 3.14
N GLN A 86 14.68 8.72 3.49
CA GLN A 86 14.31 9.87 4.33
C GLN A 86 15.02 9.83 5.69
N LYS A 87 15.04 8.66 6.34
CA LYS A 87 15.73 8.45 7.61
C LYS A 87 17.24 8.70 7.49
N TYR A 88 17.89 8.21 6.43
CA TYR A 88 19.31 8.46 6.18
C TYR A 88 19.63 9.93 5.92
N MET A 89 18.80 10.62 5.12
CA MET A 89 18.94 12.05 4.88
C MET A 89 18.80 12.85 6.19
N MET A 90 17.80 12.54 7.01
CA MET A 90 17.60 13.19 8.31
C MET A 90 18.83 13.06 9.21
N TYR A 91 19.41 11.87 9.34
CA TYR A 91 20.62 11.67 10.16
C TYR A 91 21.82 12.40 9.59
N SER A 92 22.03 12.37 8.27
CA SER A 92 23.13 13.09 7.62
C SER A 92 23.03 14.60 7.84
N THR A 93 21.83 15.17 7.66
CA THR A 93 21.56 16.59 7.89
C THR A 93 21.78 16.97 9.36
N SER A 94 21.30 16.16 10.31
CA SER A 94 21.49 16.40 11.74
C SER A 94 22.98 16.46 12.12
N ILE A 95 23.80 15.54 11.61
CA ILE A 95 25.25 15.52 11.86
C ILE A 95 25.96 16.76 11.29
N MET A 96 25.56 17.23 10.11
CA MET A 96 26.20 18.39 9.45
C MET A 96 25.74 19.73 10.02
N ILE A 97 24.46 19.85 10.41
CA ILE A 97 23.87 21.12 10.85
C ILE A 97 24.12 21.38 12.34
N LEU A 98 24.15 20.35 13.20
CA LEU A 98 24.38 20.52 14.64
C LEU A 98 25.69 21.31 14.98
N PRO A 99 26.85 21.05 14.34
CA PRO A 99 28.05 21.86 14.55
C PRO A 99 27.87 23.33 14.14
N LEU A 100 27.22 23.58 12.99
CA LEU A 100 26.99 24.92 12.45
C LEU A 100 26.01 25.73 13.32
N GLU A 101 24.92 25.13 13.78
CA GLU A 101 23.98 25.80 14.70
C GLU A 101 24.66 26.20 16.02
N ASN A 102 25.57 25.35 16.52
CA ASN A 102 26.35 25.65 17.71
C ASN A 102 27.41 26.74 17.47
N GLU A 103 27.92 26.89 16.25
CA GLU A 103 28.79 28.01 15.86
C GLU A 103 28.02 29.32 15.74
N VAL A 104 26.83 29.31 15.12
CA VAL A 104 25.95 30.48 15.02
C VAL A 104 25.49 30.95 16.40
N LYS A 105 25.18 30.05 17.34
CA LYS A 105 24.80 30.41 18.72
C LYS A 105 25.96 30.91 19.59
N ARG A 106 27.21 30.66 19.20
CA ARG A 106 28.41 31.11 19.92
C ARG A 106 28.91 32.48 19.48
N ASN A 107 28.41 33.01 18.37
CA ASN A 107 28.70 34.34 17.82
C ASN A 107 27.55 35.30 18.10
#